data_AF-A0A7M4A6D4-F1
#
_entry.id   AF-A0A7M4A6D4-F1
#
_cell.length_a   1.000
_cell.length_b   1.000
_cell.length_c   1.000
_cell.angle_alpha   90.00
_cell.angle_beta   90.00
_cell.angle_gamma   90.00
#
_symmetry.space_group_name_H-M   'P 1'
#
loop_
_entity.id
_entity.type
_entity.pdbx_description
1 polymer ?
#
loop_
_entity_poly.entity_id
_entity_poly.type
_entity_poly.pdbx_seq_one_letter_code
_entity_poly.pdbx_strand_id
1 'polypeptide(L)'
;REVLQLFKQLHVESDVAFLLVTHNREVASFCERSLELREGRFIAQHGTDVDIGDLSDSRELIIDDTGTITLPPDVLLGLGGPGRFEMSEMDRDFLHLERVDEDKESVSSGNNSMVLSPNCPACKYDYADSDIQLCPECGSSRPMIQV
;
A
#
# COMPACT_ATOMS: atom_id res chain seq x y z
N ARG A 1 -22.14 -17.25 -2.73
CA ARG A 1 -22.84 -16.06 -3.28
C ARG A 1 -24.34 -16.05 -2.97
N GLU A 2 -25.03 -17.19 -2.98
CA GLU A 2 -26.47 -17.28 -2.67
C GLU A 2 -26.88 -16.66 -1.32
N VAL A 3 -26.09 -16.90 -0.26
CA VAL A 3 -26.41 -16.36 1.09
C VAL A 3 -26.35 -14.83 1.14
N LEU A 4 -25.40 -14.19 0.45
CA LEU A 4 -25.31 -12.72 0.42
C LEU A 4 -26.45 -12.09 -0.38
N GLN A 5 -26.91 -12.76 -1.43
CA GLN A 5 -28.11 -12.35 -2.16
C GLN A 5 -29.35 -12.43 -1.29
N LEU A 6 -29.49 -13.50 -0.49
CA LEU A 6 -30.59 -13.62 0.47
C LEU A 6 -30.59 -12.49 1.50
N PHE A 7 -29.42 -12.13 2.06
CA PHE A 7 -29.32 -11.00 2.98
C PHE A 7 -29.70 -9.68 2.32
N LYS A 8 -29.25 -9.44 1.08
CA LYS A 8 -29.64 -8.25 0.33
C LYS A 8 -31.17 -8.20 0.09
N GLN A 9 -31.77 -9.34 -0.25
CA GLN A 9 -33.21 -9.44 -0.45
C GLN A 9 -33.98 -9.15 0.84
N LEU A 10 -33.61 -9.78 1.96
CA LEU A 10 -34.25 -9.55 3.26
C LEU A 10 -34.08 -8.11 3.74
N HIS A 11 -32.92 -7.49 3.45
CA HIS A 11 -32.71 -6.08 3.79
C HIS A 11 -33.69 -5.16 3.05
N VAL A 12 -33.83 -5.35 1.73
CA VAL A 12 -34.69 -4.49 0.89
C VAL A 12 -36.19 -4.78 1.10
N GLU A 13 -36.58 -6.05 1.20
CA GLU A 13 -37.98 -6.45 1.23
C GLU A 13 -38.58 -6.47 2.64
N SER A 14 -37.74 -6.69 3.66
CA SER A 14 -38.19 -6.88 5.06
C SER A 14 -37.59 -5.87 6.04
N ASP A 15 -36.85 -4.86 5.55
CA ASP A 15 -36.24 -3.79 6.36
C ASP A 15 -35.37 -4.31 7.53
N VAL A 16 -34.63 -5.39 7.26
CA VAL A 16 -33.76 -6.03 8.25
C VAL A 16 -32.33 -5.52 8.10
N ALA A 17 -31.73 -5.00 9.17
CA ALA A 17 -30.32 -4.65 9.19
C ALA A 17 -29.43 -5.87 9.51
N PHE A 18 -28.33 -6.02 8.76
CA PHE A 18 -27.35 -7.07 8.97
C PHE A 18 -25.99 -6.49 9.37
N LEU A 19 -25.35 -7.09 10.37
CA LEU A 19 -23.94 -6.86 10.70
C LEU A 19 -23.14 -8.10 10.30
N LEU A 20 -22.26 -7.95 9.33
CA LEU A 20 -21.40 -9.02 8.83
C LEU A 20 -19.98 -8.79 9.31
N VAL A 21 -19.41 -9.78 10.02
CA VAL A 21 -18.01 -9.75 10.45
C VAL A 21 -17.23 -10.71 9.55
N THR A 22 -16.29 -10.17 8.78
CA THR A 22 -15.53 -10.92 7.79
C THR A 22 -14.10 -10.40 7.71
N HIS A 23 -13.17 -11.30 7.39
CA HIS A 23 -11.80 -10.93 6.96
C HIS A 23 -11.67 -10.89 5.44
N ASN A 24 -12.70 -11.31 4.70
CA ASN A 24 -12.72 -11.33 3.24
C ASN A 24 -13.25 -9.99 2.70
N ARG A 25 -12.39 -9.27 1.99
CA ARG A 25 -12.69 -7.97 1.35
C ARG A 25 -13.86 -8.05 0.36
N GLU A 26 -13.98 -9.13 -0.40
CA GLU A 26 -15.08 -9.31 -1.34
C GLU A 26 -16.44 -9.37 -0.64
N VAL A 27 -16.49 -9.90 0.59
CA VAL A 27 -17.75 -9.95 1.36
C VAL A 27 -18.09 -8.56 1.91
N ALA A 28 -17.07 -7.79 2.32
CA ALA A 28 -17.24 -6.43 2.80
C ALA A 28 -17.78 -5.50 1.70
N SER A 29 -17.33 -5.66 0.45
CA SER A 29 -17.80 -4.83 -0.68
C SER A 29 -19.25 -5.09 -1.10
N PHE A 30 -19.87 -6.20 -0.67
CA PHE A 30 -21.32 -6.42 -0.84
C PHE A 30 -22.17 -5.60 0.13
N CYS A 31 -21.58 -5.05 1.19
CA CYS A 31 -22.29 -4.28 2.20
C CYS A 31 -22.38 -2.81 1.77
N GLU A 32 -23.45 -2.11 2.18
CA GLU A 32 -23.61 -0.67 1.90
C GLU A 32 -22.57 0.18 2.62
N ARG A 33 -22.12 -0.30 3.78
CA ARG A 33 -21.07 0.30 4.58
C ARG A 33 -20.17 -0.80 5.09
N SER A 34 -18.86 -0.55 5.06
CA SER A 34 -17.87 -1.42 5.71
C SER A 34 -17.03 -0.61 6.69
N LEU A 35 -16.69 -1.24 7.81
CA LEU A 35 -15.87 -0.65 8.87
C LEU A 35 -14.64 -1.53 9.07
N GLU A 36 -13.46 -0.95 9.01
CA GLU A 36 -12.20 -1.63 9.32
C GLU A 36 -11.93 -1.54 10.82
N LEU A 37 -11.84 -2.69 11.50
CA LEU A 37 -11.50 -2.80 12.91
C LEU A 37 -10.05 -3.28 13.06
N ARG A 38 -9.23 -2.56 13.81
CA ARG A 38 -7.90 -3.01 14.25
C ARG A 38 -7.69 -2.71 15.72
N GLU A 39 -7.19 -3.71 16.45
CA GLU A 39 -6.83 -3.58 17.88
C GLU A 39 -7.97 -2.98 18.74
N GLY A 40 -9.22 -3.30 18.39
CA GLY A 40 -10.41 -2.79 19.08
C GLY A 40 -10.84 -1.37 18.70
N ARG A 41 -10.20 -0.74 17.70
CA ARG A 41 -10.53 0.59 17.18
C ARG A 41 -10.99 0.52 15.73
N PHE A 42 -11.98 1.33 15.38
CA PHE A 42 -12.34 1.54 13.98
C PHE A 42 -11.35 2.53 13.37
N ILE A 43 -10.68 2.12 12.30
CA ILE A 43 -9.60 2.92 11.70
C ILE A 43 -10.01 3.53 10.36
N ALA A 44 -10.97 2.90 9.68
CA ALA A 44 -11.46 3.37 8.40
C ALA A 44 -12.91 2.94 8.15
N GLN A 45 -13.58 3.70 7.30
CA GLN A 45 -14.86 3.37 6.73
C GLN A 45 -14.74 3.37 5.20
N HIS A 46 -15.52 2.52 4.55
CA HIS A 46 -15.81 2.65 3.12
C HIS A 46 -17.31 2.81 2.91
N GLY A 47 -17.68 3.79 2.09
CA GLY A 47 -19.05 4.08 1.69
C GLY A 47 -19.61 3.09 0.65
N THR A 48 -20.71 3.46 0.00
CA THR A 48 -21.27 2.73 -1.16
C THR A 48 -20.41 2.99 -2.40
N ASP A 49 -20.26 1.98 -3.27
CA ASP A 49 -19.50 2.05 -4.55
C ASP A 49 -17.98 1.90 -4.44
N VAL A 50 -17.57 0.95 -3.60
CA VAL A 50 -16.17 0.57 -3.38
C VAL A 50 -15.66 -0.28 -4.55
N ASP A 51 -14.62 0.19 -5.24
CA ASP A 51 -13.94 -0.61 -6.25
C ASP A 51 -13.27 -1.83 -5.57
N ILE A 52 -13.64 -3.03 -6.05
CA ILE A 52 -13.22 -4.31 -5.47
C ILE A 52 -11.70 -4.52 -5.66
N GLY A 53 -11.13 -3.90 -6.70
CA GLY A 53 -9.71 -3.98 -7.02
C GLY A 53 -8.82 -3.16 -6.09
N ASP A 54 -9.31 -2.01 -5.62
CA ASP A 54 -8.53 -1.09 -4.79
C ASP A 54 -9.39 -0.37 -3.74
N LEU A 55 -9.28 -0.85 -2.50
CA LEU A 55 -9.92 -0.21 -1.35
C LEU A 55 -9.21 1.07 -0.92
N SER A 56 -8.00 1.35 -1.43
CA SER A 56 -7.25 2.55 -1.01
C SER A 56 -7.91 3.84 -1.50
N ASP A 57 -8.50 3.82 -2.70
CA ASP A 57 -9.11 5.01 -3.33
C ASP A 57 -10.40 5.48 -2.65
N SER A 58 -11.13 4.58 -1.99
CA SER A 58 -12.41 4.88 -1.31
C SER A 58 -12.31 4.93 0.21
N ARG A 59 -11.09 4.85 0.76
CA ARG A 59 -10.88 4.75 2.20
C ARG A 59 -11.07 6.10 2.89
N GLU A 60 -12.05 6.17 3.78
CA GLU A 60 -12.25 7.29 4.68
C GLU A 60 -11.59 6.96 6.03
N LEU A 61 -10.51 7.68 6.40
CA LEU A 61 -9.86 7.51 7.69
C LEU A 61 -10.65 8.18 8.80
N ILE A 62 -10.72 7.54 9.96
CA ILE A 62 -11.45 8.05 11.12
C ILE A 62 -10.48 8.79 12.04
N ILE A 63 -10.83 10.03 12.40
CA ILE A 63 -10.21 10.76 13.52
C ILE A 63 -11.11 10.53 14.74
N ASP A 64 -10.57 9.89 15.77
CA ASP A 64 -11.34 9.62 17.00
C ASP A 64 -11.50 10.88 17.87
N ASP A 65 -12.30 10.76 18.94
CA ASP A 65 -12.58 11.84 19.89
C ASP A 65 -11.34 12.30 20.68
N THR A 66 -10.29 11.49 20.70
CA THR A 66 -8.99 11.85 21.29
C THR A 66 -8.09 12.62 20.31
N GLY A 67 -8.53 12.79 19.05
CA GLY A 67 -7.75 13.41 17.99
C GLY A 67 -6.68 12.48 17.40
N THR A 68 -6.77 11.17 17.64
CA THR A 68 -5.82 10.20 17.12
C THR A 68 -6.24 9.74 15.73
N ILE A 69 -5.30 9.74 14.78
CA ILE A 69 -5.44 9.09 13.47
C ILE A 69 -4.64 7.80 13.51
N THR A 70 -5.28 6.67 13.20
CA THR A 70 -4.60 5.37 13.05
C THR A 70 -4.43 5.07 11.57
N LEU A 71 -3.20 5.17 11.08
CA LEU A 71 -2.89 4.85 9.68
C LEU A 71 -2.77 3.33 9.49
N PRO A 72 -3.50 2.75 8.51
CA PRO A 72 -3.27 1.37 8.09
C PRO A 72 -1.82 1.14 7.62
N PRO A 73 -1.25 -0.07 7.79
CA PRO A 73 0.15 -0.34 7.42
C PRO A 73 0.48 -0.06 5.96
N ASP A 74 -0.44 -0.34 5.05
CA ASP A 74 -0.33 -0.07 3.62
C ASP A 74 -0.25 1.43 3.31
N VAL A 75 -1.05 2.26 4.00
CA VAL A 75 -0.98 3.72 3.87
C VAL A 75 0.34 4.23 4.43
N LEU A 76 0.75 3.74 5.60
CA LEU A 76 2.03 4.10 6.21
C LEU A 76 3.22 3.73 5.31
N LEU A 77 3.18 2.56 4.66
CA LEU A 77 4.19 2.14 3.69
C LEU A 77 4.19 3.05 2.45
N GLY A 78 3.02 3.42 1.93
CA GLY A 78 2.89 4.38 0.82
C GLY A 78 3.49 5.75 1.13
N LEU A 79 3.43 6.17 2.39
CA LEU A 79 4.07 7.41 2.87
C LEU A 79 5.59 7.28 3.06
N GLY A 80 6.19 6.10 2.87
CA GLY A 80 7.60 5.84 3.15
C GLY A 80 7.90 5.42 4.59
N GLY A 81 6.89 4.95 5.32
CA GLY A 81 7.02 4.47 6.70
C GLY A 81 6.73 5.54 7.76
N PRO A 82 6.99 5.27 9.05
CA PRO A 82 6.84 6.24 10.13
C PRO A 82 7.79 7.43 9.96
N GLY A 83 7.49 8.55 10.62
CA GLY A 83 8.37 9.73 10.64
C GLY A 83 7.63 10.98 11.08
N ARG A 84 8.28 12.13 10.96
CA ARG A 84 7.70 13.42 11.32
C ARG A 84 7.03 14.03 10.09
N PHE A 85 5.84 14.56 10.29
CA PHE A 85 5.07 15.29 9.29
C PHE A 85 4.74 16.68 9.82
N GLU A 86 4.80 17.67 8.95
CA GLU A 86 4.35 19.03 9.19
C GLU A 86 2.99 19.28 8.55
N MET A 87 2.19 20.15 9.16
CA MET A 87 0.91 20.61 8.62
C MET A 87 1.20 21.77 7.66
N SER A 88 1.44 21.45 6.39
CA SER A 88 1.79 22.47 5.40
C SER A 88 0.59 23.35 5.02
N GLU A 89 -0.64 22.81 5.06
CA GLU A 89 -1.88 23.59 4.89
C GLU A 89 -2.97 23.08 5.85
N MET A 90 -3.70 24.01 6.49
CA MET A 90 -4.81 23.69 7.39
C MET A 90 -5.94 24.72 7.25
N ASP A 91 -7.11 24.23 6.86
CA ASP A 91 -8.34 25.00 6.76
C ASP A 91 -9.51 24.20 7.34
N ARG A 92 -10.70 24.80 7.40
CA ARG A 92 -11.90 24.06 7.82
C ARG A 92 -12.13 22.88 6.87
N ASP A 93 -12.22 21.69 7.44
CA ASP A 93 -12.44 20.42 6.72
C ASP A 93 -11.27 19.99 5.79
N PHE A 94 -10.12 20.68 5.85
CA PHE A 94 -8.94 20.39 5.03
C PHE A 94 -7.66 20.31 5.87
N LEU A 95 -6.95 19.18 5.77
CA LEU A 95 -5.67 18.95 6.44
C LEU A 95 -4.68 18.38 5.43
N HIS A 96 -3.61 19.13 5.15
CA HIS A 96 -2.51 18.67 4.32
C HIS A 96 -1.29 18.39 5.20
N LEU A 97 -0.79 17.16 5.14
CA LEU A 97 0.39 16.70 5.87
C LEU A 97 1.50 16.40 4.88
N GLU A 98 2.69 16.92 5.17
CA GLU A 98 3.88 16.65 4.37
C GLU A 98 5.00 16.15 5.29
N ARG A 99 5.82 15.20 4.82
CA ARG A 99 6.96 14.73 5.59
C ARG A 99 7.95 15.88 5.79
N VAL A 100 8.48 16.05 6.99
CA VAL A 100 9.49 17.09 7.28
C VAL A 100 10.72 16.85 6.40
N ASP A 101 11.30 17.90 5.82
CA ASP A 101 12.42 17.81 4.86
C ASP A 101 13.62 16.99 5.37
N GLU A 102 13.94 17.09 6.66
CA GLU A 102 15.03 16.31 7.29
C GLU A 102 14.81 14.79 7.22
N ASP A 103 13.54 14.37 7.24
CA ASP A 103 13.11 12.98 7.19
C ASP A 103 12.72 12.55 5.77
N LYS A 104 12.63 13.48 4.80
CA LYS A 104 12.41 13.12 3.40
C LYS A 104 13.62 12.32 2.94
N GLU A 105 13.42 11.03 2.72
CA GLU A 105 14.38 10.26 1.96
C GLU A 105 14.48 10.92 0.59
N SER A 106 15.61 11.57 0.33
CA SER A 106 16.01 11.76 -1.04
C SER A 106 16.14 10.36 -1.59
N VAL A 107 15.14 9.90 -2.36
CA VAL A 107 15.45 9.02 -3.47
C VAL A 107 16.42 9.86 -4.26
N SER A 108 17.72 9.66 -4.01
CA SER A 108 18.71 10.07 -4.97
C SER A 108 18.22 9.36 -6.23
N SER A 109 17.60 10.16 -7.10
CA SER A 109 17.81 10.04 -8.53
C SER A 109 19.30 10.28 -8.73
N GLY A 110 20.13 9.44 -8.10
CA GLY A 110 21.51 9.29 -8.44
C GLY A 110 21.43 8.89 -9.89
N ASN A 111 22.16 9.63 -10.71
CA ASN A 111 22.66 9.11 -11.97
C ASN A 111 23.56 7.88 -11.68
N ASN A 112 23.05 6.87 -11.00
CA ASN A 112 23.72 5.62 -10.76
C ASN A 112 23.52 4.83 -12.04
N SER A 113 24.36 5.18 -13.01
CA SER A 113 24.54 4.39 -14.21
C SER A 113 24.79 2.96 -13.78
N MET A 114 23.83 2.10 -14.04
CA MET A 114 23.97 0.67 -13.86
C MET A 114 24.87 0.18 -14.99
N VAL A 115 26.03 -0.39 -14.65
CA VAL A 115 26.95 -0.98 -15.63
C VAL A 115 27.01 -2.49 -15.41
N LEU A 116 27.27 -3.24 -16.49
CA LEU A 116 27.46 -4.67 -16.39
C LEU A 116 28.71 -4.95 -15.55
N SER A 117 28.60 -5.87 -14.58
CA SER A 117 29.74 -6.22 -13.71
C SER A 117 30.95 -6.65 -14.54
N PRO A 118 32.16 -6.09 -14.32
CA PRO A 118 33.36 -6.49 -15.07
C PRO A 118 33.76 -7.94 -14.80
N ASN A 119 33.40 -8.48 -13.63
CA ASN A 119 33.74 -9.85 -13.24
C ASN A 119 32.51 -10.66 -12.82
N CYS A 120 32.57 -11.98 -13.01
CA CYS A 120 31.55 -12.90 -12.56
C CYS A 120 31.56 -12.98 -11.02
N PRO A 121 30.44 -12.73 -10.33
CA PRO A 121 30.40 -12.81 -8.87
C PRO A 121 30.61 -14.24 -8.33
N ALA A 122 30.37 -15.27 -9.15
CA ALA A 122 30.45 -16.66 -8.74
C ALA A 122 31.88 -17.24 -8.87
N CYS A 123 32.53 -17.07 -10.03
CA CYS A 123 33.86 -17.65 -10.29
C CYS A 123 34.96 -16.62 -10.58
N LYS A 124 34.65 -15.33 -10.53
CA LYS A 124 35.57 -14.20 -10.81
C LYS A 124 36.12 -14.13 -12.24
N TYR A 125 35.52 -14.85 -13.18
CA TYR A 125 35.79 -14.72 -14.61
C TYR A 125 35.70 -13.25 -15.05
N ASP A 126 36.69 -12.76 -15.81
CA ASP A 126 36.75 -11.40 -16.34
C ASP A 126 36.03 -11.33 -17.69
N TYR A 127 34.99 -10.50 -17.74
CA TYR A 127 34.19 -10.31 -18.95
C TYR A 127 34.82 -9.32 -19.93
N ALA A 128 35.81 -8.52 -19.51
CA ALA A 128 36.36 -7.42 -20.30
C ALA A 128 35.23 -6.58 -20.96
N ASP A 129 35.36 -6.28 -22.25
CA ASP A 129 34.37 -5.53 -23.06
C ASP A 129 33.35 -6.46 -23.76
N SER A 130 33.18 -7.69 -23.29
CA SER A 130 32.23 -8.62 -23.89
C SER A 130 30.78 -8.30 -23.50
N ASP A 131 29.85 -8.44 -24.44
CA ASP A 131 28.40 -8.29 -24.19
C ASP A 131 27.74 -9.56 -23.64
N ILE A 132 28.53 -10.59 -23.26
CA ILE A 132 27.98 -11.85 -22.76
C ILE A 132 27.25 -11.65 -21.42
N GLN A 133 26.00 -12.14 -21.38
CA GLN A 133 25.10 -12.06 -20.23
C GLN A 133 25.20 -13.30 -19.31
N LEU A 134 25.88 -14.36 -19.77
CA LEU A 134 26.09 -15.61 -19.05
C LEU A 134 27.58 -15.89 -18.97
N CYS A 135 28.06 -16.26 -17.78
CA CYS A 135 29.43 -16.66 -17.55
C CYS A 135 29.73 -17.95 -18.33
N PRO A 136 30.76 -17.96 -19.20
CA PRO A 136 31.12 -19.16 -19.96
C PRO A 136 31.77 -20.24 -19.07
N GLU A 137 32.33 -19.87 -17.92
CA GLU A 137 32.97 -20.83 -17.01
C GLU A 137 32.00 -21.52 -16.04
N CYS A 138 31.05 -20.77 -15.46
CA CYS A 138 30.18 -21.30 -14.40
C CYS A 138 28.68 -21.19 -14.69
N GLY A 139 28.28 -20.60 -15.82
CA GLY A 139 26.87 -20.44 -16.20
C GLY A 139 26.09 -19.39 -15.40
N SER A 140 26.73 -18.66 -14.49
CA SER A 140 26.08 -17.59 -13.72
C SER A 140 25.68 -16.42 -14.62
N SER A 141 24.50 -15.82 -14.38
CA SER A 141 24.08 -14.61 -15.06
C SER A 141 24.91 -13.41 -14.61
N ARG A 142 25.25 -12.53 -15.55
CA ARG A 142 26.02 -11.32 -15.30
C ARG A 142 25.10 -10.24 -14.72
N PRO A 143 25.27 -9.81 -13.46
CA PRO A 143 24.43 -8.78 -12.87
C PRO A 143 24.85 -7.39 -13.36
N MET A 144 23.89 -6.47 -13.34
CA MET A 144 24.18 -5.05 -13.37
C MET A 144 24.51 -4.58 -11.96
N ILE A 145 25.59 -3.81 -11.83
CA ILE A 145 26.03 -3.24 -10.56
C ILE A 145 25.97 -1.72 -10.63
N GLN A 146 25.78 -1.14 -9.46
CA GLN A 146 25.83 0.29 -9.26
C GLN A 146 27.31 0.72 -9.18
N VAL A 147 27.70 1.68 -10.02
CA VAL A 147 29.01 2.38 -9.93
C VAL A 147 28.84 3.78 -9.36
#